data_AF-A0A948M0I2-F1
#
_entry.id   AF-A0A948M0I2-F1
#
_cell.length_a   1.000
_cell.length_b   1.000
_cell.length_c   1.000
_cell.angle_alpha   90.00
_cell.angle_beta   90.00
_cell.angle_gamma   90.00
#
_symmetry.space_group_name_H-M   'P 1'
#
loop_
_entity.id
_entity.type
_entity.pdbx_description
1 polymer ?
#
loop_
_entity_poly.entity_id
_entity_poly.type
_entity_poly.pdbx_seq_one_letter_code
_entity_poly.pdbx_strand_id
1 'polypeptide(L)'
;MAANVQHADAVTLVEHLEKRILEDASYYMTYSDAATVLGRNAARDGRHIGQVTSRIDAACFYAKTPFLAMHRVRETHGGHINPRSFGGDLWHPHIPALVARAEAHTWSVDDFRRVKQQLQSLGDDAATLQWKRIERFGEKGVQKALGLPG
;
A
#
# COMPACT_ATOMS: atom_id res chain seq x y z
N MET A 1 -0.72 18.98 0.87
CA MET A 1 0.71 18.58 0.78
C MET A 1 1.03 18.19 -0.64
N ALA A 2 2.24 18.47 -1.09
CA ALA A 2 2.65 18.24 -2.47
C ALA A 2 2.89 16.74 -2.71
N ALA A 3 2.50 16.26 -3.90
CA ALA A 3 2.50 14.84 -4.24
C ALA A 3 3.93 14.25 -4.38
N ASN A 4 4.92 15.09 -4.70
CA ASN A 4 6.35 14.74 -4.67
C ASN A 4 6.81 14.29 -3.27
N VAL A 5 6.30 14.92 -2.20
CA VAL A 5 6.61 14.55 -0.82
C VAL A 5 6.03 13.18 -0.46
N GLN A 6 4.80 12.90 -0.90
CA GLN A 6 4.19 11.57 -0.73
C GLN A 6 4.94 10.49 -1.50
N HIS A 7 5.45 10.82 -2.70
CA HIS A 7 6.23 9.91 -3.50
C HIS A 7 7.55 9.54 -2.84
N ALA A 8 8.34 10.55 -2.42
CA ALA A 8 9.61 10.33 -1.74
C ALA A 8 9.44 9.47 -0.48
N ASP A 9 8.41 9.75 0.33
CA ASP A 9 8.14 8.97 1.52
C ASP A 9 7.66 7.54 1.22
N ALA A 10 6.89 7.34 0.14
CA ALA A 10 6.49 6.01 -0.26
C ALA A 10 7.70 5.17 -0.67
N VAL A 11 8.69 5.77 -1.34
CA VAL A 11 9.95 5.08 -1.67
C VAL A 11 10.67 4.66 -0.40
N THR A 12 10.92 5.60 0.51
CA THR A 12 11.59 5.34 1.80
C THR A 12 10.86 4.26 2.62
N LEU A 13 9.52 4.33 2.69
CA LEU A 13 8.74 3.37 3.47
C LEU A 13 8.76 1.98 2.84
N VAL A 14 8.72 1.85 1.50
CA VAL A 14 8.84 0.54 0.82
C VAL A 14 10.20 -0.09 1.07
N GLU A 15 11.28 0.68 1.04
CA GLU A 15 12.64 0.17 1.34
C GLU A 15 12.75 -0.33 2.78
N HIS A 16 12.17 0.40 3.73
CA HIS A 16 12.09 -0.05 5.12
C HIS A 16 11.29 -1.35 5.25
N LEU A 17 10.11 -1.41 4.64
CA LEU A 17 9.25 -2.61 4.65
C LEU A 17 9.96 -3.81 4.00
N GLU A 18 10.61 -3.63 2.86
CA GLU A 18 11.40 -4.65 2.17
C GLU A 18 12.44 -5.26 3.11
N LYS A 19 13.29 -4.42 3.71
CA LYS A 19 14.33 -4.90 4.62
C LYS A 19 13.73 -5.71 5.78
N ARG A 20 12.70 -5.18 6.44
CA ARG A 20 12.13 -5.80 7.65
C ARG A 20 11.33 -7.06 7.35
N ILE A 21 10.60 -7.11 6.23
CA ILE A 21 9.80 -8.28 5.84
C ILE A 21 10.70 -9.42 5.33
N LEU A 22 11.80 -9.11 4.65
CA LEU A 22 12.78 -10.11 4.24
C LEU A 22 13.58 -10.67 5.44
N GLU A 23 13.78 -9.88 6.49
CA GLU A 23 14.36 -10.33 7.77
C GLU A 23 13.34 -11.16 8.59
N ASP A 24 12.07 -10.72 8.64
CA ASP A 24 10.98 -11.35 9.38
C ASP A 24 9.67 -11.26 8.59
N ALA A 25 9.24 -12.39 8.03
CA ALA A 25 8.03 -12.47 7.22
C ALA A 25 6.73 -12.13 7.98
N SER A 26 6.76 -12.11 9.31
CA SER A 26 5.62 -11.71 10.15
C SER A 26 5.58 -10.21 10.48
N TYR A 27 6.62 -9.46 10.08
CA TYR A 27 6.76 -8.05 10.42
C TYR A 27 5.53 -7.22 10.00
N TYR A 28 5.07 -6.38 10.93
CA TYR A 28 4.09 -5.32 10.68
C TYR A 28 4.48 -4.09 11.50
N MET A 29 3.90 -2.95 11.17
CA MET A 29 4.11 -1.70 11.89
C MET A 29 2.82 -0.88 11.93
N THR A 30 2.77 0.14 12.79
CA THR A 30 1.64 1.08 12.86
C THR A 30 1.86 2.32 12.00
N TYR A 31 0.81 3.12 11.81
CA TYR A 31 0.94 4.44 11.17
C TYR A 31 1.89 5.36 11.93
N SER A 32 1.93 5.25 13.26
CA SER A 32 2.85 6.02 14.11
C SER A 32 4.30 5.58 13.92
N ASP A 33 4.55 4.29 13.79
CA ASP A 33 5.88 3.76 13.46
C ASP A 33 6.31 4.23 12.07
N ALA A 34 5.40 4.20 11.09
CA ALA A 34 5.68 4.65 9.74
C ALA A 34 5.98 6.16 9.70
N ALA A 35 5.25 6.97 10.47
CA ALA A 35 5.57 8.39 10.65
C ALA A 35 6.98 8.57 11.25
N THR A 36 7.36 7.76 12.24
CA THR A 36 8.67 7.84 12.87
C THR A 36 9.79 7.48 11.89
N VAL A 37 9.63 6.40 11.11
CA VAL A 37 10.58 5.99 10.05
C VAL A 37 10.78 7.11 9.02
N LEU A 38 9.72 7.87 8.71
CA LEU A 38 9.76 8.96 7.75
C LEU A 38 10.21 10.31 8.36
N GLY A 39 10.61 10.34 9.63
CA GLY A 39 10.99 11.60 10.31
C GLY A 39 9.83 12.58 10.48
N ARG A 40 8.60 12.06 10.56
CA ARG A 40 7.34 12.82 10.64
C ARG A 40 6.74 12.80 12.04
N ASN A 41 5.74 13.66 12.26
CA ASN A 41 5.05 13.73 13.53
C ASN A 41 3.96 12.66 13.63
N ALA A 42 4.22 11.60 14.40
CA ALA A 42 3.31 10.48 14.59
C ALA A 42 1.90 10.88 15.10
N ALA A 43 1.77 11.97 15.84
CA ALA A 43 0.48 12.43 16.38
C ALA A 43 -0.34 13.27 15.38
N ARG A 44 0.29 13.82 14.33
CA ARG A 44 -0.35 14.79 13.42
C ARG A 44 -0.39 14.35 11.96
N ASP A 45 0.51 13.46 11.56
CA ASP A 45 0.72 13.12 10.15
C ASP A 45 0.02 11.83 9.71
N GLY A 46 -0.88 11.26 10.53
CA GLY A 46 -1.61 10.02 10.19
C GLY A 46 -2.33 10.08 8.83
N ARG A 47 -2.89 11.24 8.46
CA ARG A 47 -3.49 11.44 7.12
C ARG A 47 -2.47 11.32 5.99
N HIS A 48 -1.27 11.85 6.19
CA HIS A 48 -0.18 11.77 5.21
C HIS A 48 0.31 10.33 5.07
N ILE A 49 0.50 9.63 6.20
CA ILE A 49 0.87 8.22 6.18
C ILE A 49 -0.16 7.39 5.42
N GLY A 50 -1.46 7.65 5.62
CA GLY A 50 -2.51 7.03 4.81
C GLY A 50 -2.40 7.29 3.31
N GLN A 51 -1.90 8.46 2.89
CA GLN A 51 -1.66 8.77 1.47
C GLN A 51 -0.41 8.06 0.95
N VAL A 52 0.63 7.94 1.77
CA VAL A 52 1.85 7.20 1.46
C VAL A 52 1.55 5.72 1.27
N THR A 53 0.84 5.08 2.23
CA THR A 53 0.46 3.66 2.14
C THR A 53 -0.46 3.40 0.94
N SER A 54 -1.46 4.26 0.73
CA SER A 54 -2.35 4.19 -0.44
C SER A 54 -1.59 4.25 -1.77
N ARG A 55 -0.51 5.02 -1.83
CA ARG A 55 0.36 5.10 -3.01
C ARG A 55 1.16 3.81 -3.24
N ILE A 56 1.66 3.19 -2.17
CA ILE A 56 2.36 1.91 -2.24
C ILE A 56 1.43 0.83 -2.81
N ASP A 57 0.18 0.78 -2.33
CA ASP A 57 -0.76 -0.24 -2.80
C ASP A 57 -1.23 0.01 -4.25
N ALA A 58 -1.30 1.27 -4.69
CA ALA A 58 -1.46 1.57 -6.11
C ALA A 58 -0.28 1.00 -6.94
N ALA A 59 0.96 1.10 -6.45
CA ALA A 59 2.10 0.48 -7.13
C ALA A 59 2.01 -1.05 -7.14
N CYS A 60 1.55 -1.67 -6.03
CA CYS A 60 1.28 -3.12 -5.97
C CYS A 60 0.26 -3.56 -7.02
N PHE A 61 -0.81 -2.79 -7.23
CA PHE A 61 -1.81 -3.06 -8.27
C PHE A 61 -1.18 -3.16 -9.66
N TYR A 62 -0.32 -2.21 -10.03
CA TYR A 62 0.36 -2.22 -11.32
C TYR A 62 1.44 -3.31 -11.40
N ALA A 63 2.10 -3.61 -10.28
CA ALA A 63 3.10 -4.66 -10.16
C ALA A 63 2.50 -6.08 -10.18
N LYS A 64 1.17 -6.19 -10.10
CA LYS A 64 0.41 -7.45 -9.99
C LYS A 64 0.73 -8.25 -8.73
N THR A 65 1.22 -7.60 -7.69
CA THR A 65 1.44 -8.21 -6.37
C THR A 65 0.20 -8.02 -5.49
N PRO A 66 0.09 -8.75 -4.37
CA PRO A 66 -0.86 -8.40 -3.32
C PRO A 66 -0.59 -7.00 -2.77
N PHE A 67 -1.58 -6.40 -2.12
CA PHE A 67 -1.42 -5.12 -1.44
C PHE A 67 -0.53 -5.26 -0.21
N LEU A 68 0.52 -4.45 -0.17
CA LEU A 68 1.58 -4.50 0.83
C LEU A 68 1.22 -3.64 2.04
N ALA A 69 1.00 -2.34 1.82
CA ALA A 69 0.96 -1.36 2.88
C ALA A 69 -0.33 -1.49 3.69
N MET A 70 -1.46 -1.73 3.03
CA MET A 70 -2.72 -2.09 3.68
C MET A 70 -2.62 -3.27 4.64
N HIS A 71 -1.79 -4.27 4.34
CA HIS A 71 -1.64 -5.45 5.17
C HIS A 71 -0.59 -5.27 6.27
N ARG A 72 0.51 -4.57 5.97
CA ARG A 72 1.71 -4.48 6.83
C ARG A 72 1.79 -3.20 7.66
N VAL A 73 1.01 -2.17 7.31
CA VAL A 73 0.96 -0.88 8.01
C VAL A 73 -0.45 -0.69 8.58
N ARG A 74 -0.60 -0.95 9.88
CA ARG A 74 -1.88 -1.02 10.57
C ARG A 74 -2.23 0.29 11.28
N GLU A 75 -3.51 0.49 11.56
CA GLU A 75 -3.94 1.66 12.33
C GLU A 75 -3.31 1.65 13.74
N THR A 76 -2.81 2.81 14.18
CA THR A 76 -2.16 2.97 15.50
C THR A 76 -3.08 2.58 16.65
N HIS A 77 -4.35 2.98 16.57
CA HIS A 77 -5.34 2.74 17.62
C HIS A 77 -6.21 1.56 17.22
N GLY A 78 -5.82 0.36 17.65
CA GLY A 78 -6.55 -0.88 17.40
C GLY A 78 -5.74 -1.94 16.66
N GLY A 79 -4.64 -1.57 15.99
CA GLY A 79 -3.75 -2.53 15.32
C GLY A 79 -4.46 -3.32 14.22
N HIS A 80 -5.56 -2.79 13.70
CA HIS A 80 -6.34 -3.38 12.61
C HIS A 80 -5.96 -2.76 11.26
N ILE A 81 -6.35 -3.44 10.19
CA ILE A 81 -6.27 -2.86 8.84
C ILE A 81 -7.21 -1.65 8.80
N ASN A 82 -6.70 -0.51 8.34
CA ASN A 82 -7.52 0.70 8.23
C ASN A 82 -8.56 0.49 7.11
N PRO A 83 -9.87 0.41 7.41
CA PRO A 83 -10.90 0.12 6.42
C PRO A 83 -10.99 1.22 5.34
N ARG A 84 -10.60 2.46 5.66
CA ARG A 84 -10.57 3.57 4.69
C ARG A 84 -9.53 3.38 3.58
N SER A 85 -8.62 2.41 3.73
CA SER A 85 -7.61 2.11 2.72
C SER A 85 -8.21 1.49 1.45
N PHE A 86 -9.40 0.88 1.56
CA PHE A 86 -10.15 0.28 0.44
C PHE A 86 -11.33 1.16 0.02
N GLY A 87 -11.17 2.49 0.05
CA GLY A 87 -12.26 3.43 -0.22
C GLY A 87 -13.05 3.11 -1.49
N GLY A 88 -14.37 3.36 -1.47
CA GLY A 88 -15.28 3.15 -2.59
C GLY A 88 -16.03 1.81 -2.55
N ASP A 89 -17.29 1.82 -3.00
CA ASP A 89 -18.19 0.66 -2.96
C ASP A 89 -17.69 -0.53 -3.79
N LEU A 90 -16.83 -0.28 -4.79
CA LEU A 90 -16.23 -1.31 -5.63
C LEU A 90 -15.33 -2.28 -4.85
N TRP A 91 -14.53 -1.78 -3.89
CA TRP A 91 -13.50 -2.59 -3.22
C TRP A 91 -13.99 -3.25 -1.94
N HIS A 92 -14.95 -2.63 -1.25
CA HIS A 92 -15.45 -3.06 0.05
C HIS A 92 -15.86 -4.55 0.11
N PRO A 93 -16.61 -5.10 -0.86
CA PRO A 93 -16.99 -6.51 -0.85
C PRO A 93 -15.80 -7.49 -0.93
N HIS A 94 -14.66 -7.02 -1.45
CA HIS A 94 -13.51 -7.86 -1.75
C HIS A 94 -12.37 -7.72 -0.73
N ILE A 95 -12.53 -6.85 0.29
CA ILE A 95 -11.52 -6.66 1.35
C ILE A 95 -11.08 -7.99 1.96
N PRO A 96 -11.97 -8.92 2.39
CA PRO A 96 -11.54 -10.17 2.99
C PRO A 96 -10.65 -11.00 2.06
N ALA A 97 -10.97 -11.05 0.77
CA ALA A 97 -10.19 -11.80 -0.21
C ALA A 97 -8.84 -11.14 -0.53
N LEU A 98 -8.79 -9.80 -0.59
CA LEU A 98 -7.56 -9.04 -0.78
C LEU A 98 -6.61 -9.24 0.41
N VAL A 99 -7.14 -9.24 1.64
CA VAL A 99 -6.39 -9.51 2.86
C VAL A 99 -5.89 -10.95 2.90
N ALA A 100 -6.76 -11.93 2.63
CA ALA A 100 -6.37 -13.34 2.59
C ALA A 100 -5.26 -13.60 1.56
N ARG A 101 -5.32 -12.94 0.39
CA ARG A 101 -4.25 -13.00 -0.62
C ARG A 101 -2.94 -12.42 -0.09
N ALA A 102 -2.98 -11.29 0.62
CA ALA A 102 -1.78 -10.67 1.18
C ALA A 102 -1.17 -11.51 2.32
N GLU A 103 -2.00 -12.14 3.14
CA GLU A 103 -1.59 -13.05 4.22
C GLU A 103 -0.94 -14.33 3.69
N ALA A 104 -1.48 -14.91 2.61
CA ALA A 104 -0.95 -16.11 1.99
C ALA A 104 0.34 -15.86 1.17
N HIS A 105 0.70 -14.60 0.91
CA HIS A 105 1.83 -14.27 0.05
C HIS A 105 3.15 -14.20 0.80
N THR A 106 4.13 -14.99 0.36
CA THR A 106 5.53 -14.86 0.79
C THR A 106 6.24 -13.83 -0.08
N TRP A 107 6.61 -12.70 0.51
CA TRP A 107 7.28 -11.62 -0.18
C TRP A 107 8.72 -11.98 -0.55
N SER A 108 9.10 -11.68 -1.79
CA SER A 108 10.44 -11.90 -2.32
C SER A 108 11.11 -10.58 -2.73
N VAL A 109 12.44 -10.61 -2.91
CA VAL A 109 13.21 -9.48 -3.48
C VAL A 109 12.63 -9.05 -4.85
N ASP A 110 12.19 -10.01 -5.66
CA ASP A 110 11.60 -9.73 -6.96
C ASP A 110 10.25 -9.02 -6.88
N ASP A 111 9.44 -9.31 -5.86
CA ASP A 111 8.20 -8.57 -5.60
C ASP A 111 8.51 -7.11 -5.29
N PHE A 112 9.42 -6.86 -4.34
CA PHE A 112 9.80 -5.50 -3.97
C PHE A 112 10.45 -4.74 -5.13
N ARG A 113 11.26 -5.41 -5.95
CA ARG A 113 11.81 -4.83 -7.19
C ARG A 113 10.69 -4.34 -8.12
N ARG A 114 9.68 -5.17 -8.38
CA ARG A 114 8.53 -4.79 -9.23
C ARG A 114 7.71 -3.66 -8.62
N VAL A 115 7.45 -3.70 -7.31
CA VAL A 115 6.72 -2.65 -6.59
C VAL A 115 7.47 -1.32 -6.68
N LYS A 116 8.78 -1.29 -6.43
CA LYS A 116 9.61 -0.07 -6.53
C LYS A 116 9.62 0.50 -7.95
N GLN A 117 9.74 -0.36 -8.97
CA GLN A 117 9.66 0.06 -10.38
C GLN A 117 8.31 0.71 -10.71
N GLN A 118 7.20 0.12 -10.25
CA GLN A 118 5.88 0.70 -10.49
C GLN A 118 5.66 1.95 -9.66
N LEU A 119 6.18 2.03 -8.44
CA LEU A 119 6.06 3.22 -7.61
C LEU A 119 6.74 4.44 -8.27
N GLN A 120 7.87 4.23 -8.93
CA GLN A 120 8.55 5.24 -9.75
C GLN A 120 7.72 5.63 -10.98
N SER A 121 7.06 4.67 -11.65
CA SER A 121 6.25 4.94 -12.85
C SER A 121 4.96 5.75 -12.56
N LEU A 122 4.51 5.81 -11.29
CA LEU A 122 3.34 6.59 -10.89
C LEU A 122 3.55 8.12 -11.03
N GLY A 123 4.78 8.62 -11.20
CA GLY A 123 5.08 10.06 -11.37
C GLY A 123 4.67 10.91 -10.16
N ASP A 124 4.41 12.20 -10.34
CA ASP A 124 4.03 13.10 -9.22
C ASP A 124 2.51 13.19 -8.99
N ASP A 125 1.72 12.23 -9.49
CA ASP A 125 0.28 12.22 -9.26
C ASP A 125 -0.05 11.86 -7.80
N ALA A 126 -0.99 12.57 -7.18
CA ALA A 126 -1.49 12.23 -5.85
C ALA A 126 -2.13 10.82 -5.83
N ALA A 127 -2.08 10.14 -4.67
CA ALA A 127 -2.67 8.80 -4.51
C ALA A 127 -4.15 8.75 -4.97
N THR A 128 -4.93 9.80 -4.71
CA THR A 128 -6.33 9.89 -5.13
C THR A 128 -6.51 9.83 -6.65
N LEU A 129 -5.60 10.42 -7.43
CA LEU A 129 -5.64 10.36 -8.89
C LEU A 129 -5.28 8.96 -9.41
N GLN A 130 -4.34 8.28 -8.74
CA GLN A 130 -3.99 6.90 -9.07
C GLN A 130 -5.17 5.97 -8.85
N TRP A 131 -5.82 6.04 -7.69
CA TRP A 131 -6.99 5.20 -7.41
C TRP A 131 -8.16 5.49 -8.34
N LYS A 132 -8.41 6.75 -8.71
CA LYS A 132 -9.40 7.07 -9.76
C LYS A 132 -9.09 6.41 -11.11
N ARG A 133 -7.81 6.22 -11.47
CA ARG A 133 -7.43 5.50 -12.70
C ARG A 133 -7.61 4.00 -12.54
N ILE A 134 -7.27 3.45 -11.36
CA ILE A 134 -7.44 2.04 -11.04
C ILE A 134 -8.93 1.66 -11.04
N GLU A 135 -9.79 2.48 -10.45
CA GLU A 135 -11.23 2.24 -10.39
C GLU A 135 -11.91 2.24 -11.77
N ARG A 136 -11.32 2.88 -12.78
CA ARG A 136 -11.81 2.80 -14.18
C ARG A 136 -11.74 1.40 -14.76
N PHE A 137 -10.95 0.49 -14.17
CA PHE A 137 -10.95 -0.92 -14.57
C PHE A 137 -12.18 -1.67 -14.05
N GLY A 138 -12.95 -1.11 -13.09
CA GLY A 138 -14.12 -1.76 -12.48
C GLY A 138 -13.80 -3.16 -11.94
N GLU A 139 -14.68 -4.12 -12.20
CA GLU A 139 -14.52 -5.53 -11.80
C GLU A 139 -13.22 -6.17 -12.32
N LYS A 140 -12.75 -5.79 -13.52
CA LYS A 140 -11.45 -6.28 -14.03
C LYS A 140 -10.29 -5.80 -13.18
N GLY A 141 -10.42 -4.61 -12.58
CA GLY A 141 -9.47 -4.10 -11.60
C GLY A 141 -9.45 -4.97 -10.36
N VAL A 142 -10.63 -5.30 -9.82
CA VAL A 142 -10.76 -6.19 -8.66
C VAL A 142 -10.16 -7.56 -8.95
N GLN A 143 -10.50 -8.19 -10.08
CA GLN A 143 -9.94 -9.48 -10.48
C GLN A 143 -8.40 -9.44 -10.55
N LYS A 144 -7.84 -8.40 -11.17
CA LYS A 144 -6.40 -8.19 -11.23
C LYS A 144 -5.78 -8.02 -9.83
N ALA A 145 -6.43 -7.27 -8.94
CA ALA A 145 -5.99 -7.09 -7.55
C ALA A 145 -6.12 -8.37 -6.72
N LEU A 146 -6.97 -9.31 -7.11
CA LEU A 146 -7.08 -10.64 -6.54
C LEU A 146 -6.15 -11.67 -7.21
N GLY A 147 -5.46 -11.29 -8.28
CA GLY A 147 -4.61 -12.21 -9.05
C GLY A 147 -5.39 -13.25 -9.85
N LEU A 148 -6.68 -13.00 -10.10
CA LEU A 148 -7.54 -13.86 -10.89
C LEU A 148 -7.35 -13.58 -12.39
N PRO A 149 -7.53 -14.60 -13.26
CA PRO A 149 -7.63 -14.35 -14.70
C PRO A 149 -8.85 -13.46 -14.97
N GLY A 150 -8.63 -12.36 -15.69
CA GLY A 150 -9.68 -11.41 -16.09
C GLY A 150 -10.06 -11.48 -17.55
#